data_AF-A0A939ALI8-F1
#
_entry.id   AF-A0A939ALI8-F1
#
_cell.length_a   1.000
_cell.length_b   1.000
_cell.length_c   1.000
_cell.angle_alpha   90.00
_cell.angle_beta   90.00
_cell.angle_gamma   90.00
#
_symmetry.space_group_name_H-M   'P 1'
#
loop_
_entity.id
_entity.type
_entity.pdbx_description
1 polymer ?
#
loop_
_entity_poly.entity_id
_entity_poly.type
_entity_poly.pdbx_seq_one_letter_code
_entity_poly.pdbx_strand_id
1 'polypeptide(L)'
;MSNAYSKELLRSGIIEAKAGEKGTARRYLDRAIYMAGSHDVLAEAWFWMSEVLDDAAEKRKALENCLSHDLHHTRARRALAILDGKLKADDVVNPDRLPAAPDGLRSADADRFMCPKCGGRMAFAPDGSSLVCDYCTRGHALGAGANPDVEQDFIVAMATMKGHGKPLQEQAFHCNGCGAEFILPPKQISANCANCDSPHVVQLENSKDLLAPDAIIPHAFDQKRAVQLFVQWVEREGIKPEKQVELPRGLYLPLWTFDIGGTLDYTGEVVEYEDNPFSSKRERKVVRISDKYPVLVDDLPLPASRKLSAVFSKLIPTFELTSLQPYDARFLASWPAEIYDVPMGDASLDARSRAYNELKRDLSVRLGSINIIHTSSAGMLVSSFKLNLLPVWLTEIPFGGREHLLLINGQSGIVASDQPEQDDDEDGGLFGFLSDLLGD
;
A
#
# COMPACT_ATOMS: atom_id res chain seq x y z
N MET A 1 35.34 27.87 -3.70
CA MET A 1 36.54 26.99 -3.69
C MET A 1 36.38 25.78 -2.76
N SER A 2 35.83 25.92 -1.54
CA SER A 2 35.67 24.82 -0.57
C SER A 2 34.91 23.58 -1.10
N ASN A 3 33.76 23.77 -1.76
CA ASN A 3 32.88 22.66 -2.17
C ASN A 3 33.43 21.79 -3.32
N ALA A 4 34.33 22.30 -4.15
CA ALA A 4 34.96 21.50 -5.21
C ALA A 4 36.01 20.55 -4.62
N TYR A 5 36.75 21.03 -3.64
CA TYR A 5 37.80 20.26 -2.96
C TYR A 5 37.22 19.17 -2.04
N SER A 6 36.12 19.45 -1.33
CA SER A 6 35.43 18.42 -0.53
C SER A 6 34.89 17.27 -1.40
N LYS A 7 34.38 17.56 -2.61
CA LYS A 7 33.95 16.54 -3.58
C LYS A 7 35.12 15.68 -4.09
N GLU A 8 36.29 16.28 -4.28
CA GLU A 8 37.49 15.55 -4.70
C GLU A 8 38.01 14.63 -3.59
N LEU A 9 38.00 15.11 -2.34
CA LEU A 9 38.32 14.29 -1.16
C LEU A 9 37.35 13.13 -1.00
N LEU A 10 36.04 13.38 -1.14
CA LEU A 10 35.01 12.34 -1.14
C LEU A 10 35.30 11.29 -2.22
N ARG A 11 35.54 11.73 -3.47
CA ARG A 11 35.85 10.83 -4.59
C ARG A 11 37.08 9.97 -4.30
N SER A 12 38.12 10.56 -3.73
CA SER A 12 39.36 9.85 -3.36
C SER A 12 39.08 8.82 -2.26
N GLY A 13 38.32 9.19 -1.22
CA GLY A 13 37.91 8.27 -0.16
C GLY A 13 37.11 7.08 -0.67
N ILE A 14 36.20 7.29 -1.63
CA ILE A 14 35.40 6.22 -2.26
C ILE A 14 36.28 5.25 -3.04
N ILE A 15 37.25 5.75 -3.80
CA ILE A 15 38.18 4.92 -4.58
C ILE A 15 38.97 3.99 -3.65
N GLU A 16 39.55 4.57 -2.59
CA GLU A 16 40.32 3.81 -1.59
C GLU A 16 39.44 2.80 -0.84
N ALA A 17 38.21 3.16 -0.49
CA ALA A 17 37.25 2.25 0.15
C ALA A 17 36.94 1.04 -0.74
N LYS A 18 36.71 1.27 -2.03
CA LYS A 18 36.49 0.20 -3.02
C LYS A 18 37.72 -0.64 -3.29
N ALA A 19 38.92 -0.07 -3.15
CA ALA A 19 40.18 -0.79 -3.25
C ALA A 19 40.50 -1.65 -2.02
N GLY A 20 39.75 -1.49 -0.92
CA GLY A 20 39.96 -2.21 0.34
C GLY A 20 40.92 -1.53 1.31
N GLU A 21 41.48 -0.37 0.95
CA GLU A 21 42.42 0.39 1.76
C GLU A 21 41.68 1.24 2.82
N LYS A 22 41.15 0.57 3.84
CA LYS A 22 40.29 1.18 4.87
C LYS A 22 40.94 2.36 5.60
N GLY A 23 42.24 2.27 5.89
CA GLY A 23 42.95 3.30 6.64
C GLY A 23 43.12 4.63 5.88
N THR A 24 43.41 4.57 4.58
CA THR A 24 43.51 5.76 3.72
C THR A 24 42.13 6.31 3.41
N ALA A 25 41.17 5.45 3.12
CA ALA A 25 39.77 5.81 2.89
C ALA A 25 39.20 6.63 4.05
N ARG A 26 39.35 6.16 5.29
CA ARG A 26 38.89 6.87 6.49
C ARG A 26 39.45 8.28 6.59
N ARG A 27 40.74 8.47 6.34
CA ARG A 27 41.39 9.80 6.40
C ARG A 27 40.85 10.76 5.35
N TYR A 28 40.61 10.28 4.13
CA TYR A 28 40.03 11.10 3.06
C TYR A 28 38.57 11.47 3.37
N LEU A 29 37.79 10.51 3.88
CA LEU A 29 36.39 10.71 4.25
C LEU A 29 36.24 11.66 5.45
N ASP A 30 37.05 11.53 6.50
CA ASP A 30 37.06 12.47 7.65
C ASP A 30 37.33 13.92 7.19
N ARG A 31 38.31 14.10 6.29
CA ARG A 31 38.61 15.41 5.72
C ARG A 31 37.47 15.92 4.83
N ALA A 32 36.85 15.04 4.05
CA ALA A 32 35.70 15.39 3.23
C ALA A 32 34.54 15.88 4.12
N ILE A 33 34.25 15.19 5.23
CA ILE A 33 33.21 15.58 6.19
C ILE A 33 33.52 16.95 6.81
N TYR A 34 34.75 17.16 7.28
CA TYR A 34 35.15 18.42 7.92
C TYR A 34 35.08 19.62 6.97
N MET A 35 35.36 19.41 5.69
CA MET A 35 35.42 20.48 4.69
C MET A 35 34.13 20.66 3.89
N ALA A 36 33.18 19.73 4.01
CA ALA A 36 31.96 19.78 3.23
C ALA A 36 31.05 20.92 3.67
N GLY A 37 30.60 21.71 2.69
CA GLY A 37 29.56 22.73 2.88
C GLY A 37 28.21 22.35 2.28
N SER A 38 28.06 21.14 1.74
CA SER A 38 26.80 20.66 1.16
C SER A 38 26.35 19.38 1.85
N HIS A 39 25.04 19.28 2.06
CA HIS A 39 24.39 18.12 2.66
C HIS A 39 24.61 16.85 1.83
N ASP A 40 24.58 16.93 0.50
CA ASP A 40 24.83 15.77 -0.38
C ASP A 40 26.21 15.15 -0.17
N VAL A 41 27.26 15.99 -0.04
CA VAL A 41 28.63 15.51 0.16
C VAL A 41 28.79 14.93 1.56
N LEU A 42 28.15 15.54 2.57
CA LEU A 42 28.15 15.02 3.93
C LEU A 42 27.44 13.65 4.01
N ALA A 43 26.26 13.52 3.40
CA ALA A 43 25.51 12.27 3.35
C ALA A 43 26.34 11.14 2.73
N GLU A 44 26.92 11.37 1.54
CA GLU A 44 27.77 10.38 0.87
C GLU A 44 29.03 10.05 1.67
N ALA A 45 29.70 11.04 2.25
CA ALA A 45 30.92 10.81 3.04
C ALA A 45 30.64 9.97 4.28
N TRP A 46 29.53 10.23 5.00
CA TRP A 46 29.11 9.45 6.16
C TRP A 46 28.67 8.03 5.77
N PHE A 47 28.00 7.85 4.64
CA PHE A 47 27.68 6.51 4.13
C PHE A 47 28.95 5.69 3.88
N TRP A 48 29.91 6.23 3.13
CA TRP A 48 31.16 5.53 2.85
C TRP A 48 32.05 5.36 4.09
N MET A 49 31.92 6.23 5.10
CA MET A 49 32.55 6.02 6.40
C MET A 49 32.02 4.72 7.04
N SER A 50 30.72 4.46 6.99
CA SER A 50 30.13 3.24 7.55
C SER A 50 30.64 1.95 6.89
N GLU A 51 30.97 1.98 5.59
CA GLU A 51 31.50 0.81 4.86
C GLU A 51 32.93 0.46 5.28
N VAL A 52 33.69 1.46 5.75
CA VAL A 52 35.11 1.34 6.08
C VAL A 52 35.33 0.99 7.56
N LEU A 53 34.38 1.34 8.43
CA LEU A 53 34.41 1.00 9.85
C LEU A 53 34.19 -0.50 10.05
N ASP A 54 34.69 -1.05 11.16
CA ASP A 54 34.52 -2.48 11.50
C ASP A 54 33.51 -2.67 12.65
N ASP A 55 33.48 -1.74 13.60
CA ASP A 55 32.58 -1.78 14.76
C ASP A 55 31.12 -1.44 14.39
N ALA A 56 30.17 -2.25 14.87
CA ALA A 56 28.76 -2.11 14.56
C ALA A 56 28.13 -0.82 15.12
N ALA A 57 28.60 -0.34 16.29
CA ALA A 57 28.06 0.87 16.89
C ALA A 57 28.57 2.12 16.16
N GLU A 58 29.84 2.16 15.79
CA GLU A 58 30.41 3.22 14.95
C GLU A 58 29.76 3.26 13.56
N LYS A 59 29.49 2.09 12.96
CA LYS A 59 28.72 1.97 11.70
C LYS A 59 27.33 2.58 11.82
N ARG A 60 26.57 2.19 12.85
CA ARG A 60 25.23 2.74 13.10
C ARG A 60 25.29 4.26 13.20
N LYS A 61 26.21 4.81 13.98
CA LYS A 61 26.37 6.26 14.14
C LYS A 61 26.69 6.97 12.81
N ALA A 62 27.55 6.38 11.98
CA ALA A 62 27.87 6.91 10.66
C ALA A 62 26.63 6.91 9.73
N LEU A 63 25.82 5.85 9.79
CA LEU A 63 24.57 5.75 9.03
C LEU A 63 23.51 6.75 9.53
N GLU A 64 23.36 6.93 10.85
CA GLU A 64 22.47 7.94 11.42
C GLU A 64 22.90 9.36 11.04
N ASN A 65 24.21 9.65 11.04
CA ASN A 65 24.73 10.92 10.56
C ASN A 65 24.46 11.14 9.06
N CYS A 66 24.59 10.08 8.24
CA CYS A 66 24.19 10.12 6.84
C CYS A 66 22.71 10.52 6.69
N LEU A 67 21.81 9.84 7.41
CA LEU A 67 20.38 10.09 7.39
C LEU A 67 19.98 11.45 7.95
N SER A 68 20.77 12.02 8.87
CA SER A 68 20.56 13.39 9.37
C SER A 68 20.75 14.46 8.29
N HIS A 69 21.52 14.16 7.24
CA HIS A 69 21.75 15.08 6.12
C HIS A 69 20.87 14.74 4.90
N ASP A 70 20.63 13.45 4.66
CA ASP A 70 19.69 12.97 3.66
C ASP A 70 18.84 11.82 4.24
N LEU A 71 17.64 12.17 4.71
CA LEU A 71 16.69 11.23 5.31
C LEU A 71 16.30 10.11 4.35
N HIS A 72 16.40 10.31 3.03
CA HIS A 72 15.97 9.36 2.01
C HIS A 72 17.13 8.57 1.38
N HIS A 73 18.34 8.64 1.97
CA HIS A 73 19.51 7.95 1.45
C HIS A 73 19.32 6.41 1.50
N THR A 74 18.99 5.84 0.35
CA THR A 74 18.51 4.45 0.22
C THR A 74 19.51 3.42 0.74
N ARG A 75 20.79 3.58 0.40
CA ARG A 75 21.86 2.66 0.82
C ARG A 75 22.08 2.71 2.33
N ALA A 76 21.93 3.89 2.95
CA ALA A 76 22.15 4.03 4.39
C ALA A 76 21.01 3.40 5.19
N ARG A 77 19.75 3.63 4.79
CA ARG A 77 18.58 2.95 5.38
C ARG A 77 18.68 1.44 5.25
N ARG A 78 19.09 0.92 4.08
CA ARG A 78 19.29 -0.52 3.86
C ARG A 78 20.37 -1.09 4.79
N ALA A 79 21.52 -0.43 4.88
CA ALA A 79 22.61 -0.86 5.75
C ALA A 79 22.19 -0.85 7.23
N LEU A 80 21.42 0.16 7.65
CA LEU A 80 20.88 0.25 9.00
C LEU A 80 19.88 -0.87 9.29
N ALA A 81 18.98 -1.17 8.34
CA ALA A 81 18.03 -2.27 8.45
C ALA A 81 18.72 -3.64 8.56
N ILE A 82 19.87 -3.83 7.90
CA ILE A 82 20.69 -5.04 8.05
C ILE A 82 21.30 -5.12 9.44
N LEU A 83 21.87 -4.01 9.95
CA LEU A 83 22.43 -3.95 11.31
C LEU A 83 21.38 -4.17 12.39
N ASP A 84 20.15 -3.69 12.17
CA ASP A 84 19.01 -3.87 13.08
C ASP A 84 18.39 -5.28 12.99
N GLY A 85 18.85 -6.13 12.07
CA GLY A 85 18.31 -7.46 11.83
C GLY A 85 16.92 -7.47 11.17
N LYS A 86 16.41 -6.30 10.75
CA LYS A 86 15.15 -6.16 10.01
C LYS A 86 15.26 -6.69 8.58
N LEU A 87 16.46 -6.66 8.01
CA LEU A 87 16.76 -7.14 6.66
C LEU A 87 17.91 -8.16 6.70
N LYS A 88 17.74 -9.34 6.11
CA LYS A 88 18.85 -10.27 5.91
C LYS A 88 19.61 -9.91 4.64
N ALA A 89 20.94 -9.91 4.70
CA ALA A 89 21.78 -9.60 3.56
C ALA A 89 21.56 -10.55 2.36
N ASP A 90 21.18 -11.80 2.63
CA ASP A 90 20.90 -12.79 1.58
C ASP A 90 19.51 -12.62 0.92
N ASP A 91 18.58 -11.92 1.59
CA ASP A 91 17.23 -11.65 1.05
C ASP A 91 17.21 -10.44 0.10
N VAL A 92 18.35 -9.74 -0.02
CA VAL A 92 18.54 -8.59 -0.90
C VAL A 92 18.58 -9.06 -2.35
N VAL A 93 17.66 -8.53 -3.17
CA VAL A 93 17.62 -8.85 -4.60
C VAL A 93 18.87 -8.27 -5.27
N ASN A 94 19.66 -9.15 -5.88
CA ASN A 94 20.72 -8.75 -6.78
C ASN A 94 20.14 -8.62 -8.19
N PRO A 95 20.09 -7.41 -8.79
CA PRO A 95 19.54 -7.21 -10.14
C PRO A 95 20.30 -8.01 -11.22
N ASP A 96 21.57 -8.35 -10.99
CA ASP A 96 22.38 -9.15 -11.92
C ASP A 96 22.18 -10.66 -11.73
N ARG A 97 21.45 -11.07 -10.68
CA ARG A 97 21.18 -12.47 -10.37
C ARG A 97 19.80 -12.63 -9.76
N LEU A 98 18.78 -12.65 -10.61
CA LEU A 98 17.41 -12.95 -10.20
C LEU A 98 17.29 -14.41 -9.74
N PRO A 99 16.56 -14.69 -8.65
CA PRO A 99 16.22 -16.06 -8.28
C PRO A 99 15.39 -16.69 -9.39
N ALA A 100 15.63 -17.98 -9.66
CA ALA A 100 14.82 -18.73 -10.61
C ALA A 100 13.38 -18.80 -10.10
N ALA A 101 12.41 -18.69 -11.02
CA ALA A 101 11.02 -18.97 -10.68
C ALA A 101 10.93 -20.40 -10.11
N PRO A 102 10.28 -20.59 -8.97
CA PRO A 102 10.10 -21.93 -8.45
C PRO A 102 9.29 -22.78 -9.46
N ASP A 103 9.69 -24.03 -9.66
CA ASP A 103 9.00 -25.00 -10.52
C ASP A 103 8.07 -25.88 -9.67
N GLY A 104 6.81 -26.06 -10.09
CA GLY A 104 5.85 -27.02 -9.51
C GLY A 104 4.84 -26.45 -8.49
N LEU A 105 4.07 -27.36 -7.87
CA LEU A 105 3.12 -27.04 -6.79
C LEU A 105 3.88 -26.68 -5.50
N ARG A 106 3.47 -25.60 -4.82
CA ARG A 106 4.06 -25.25 -3.52
C ARG A 106 3.33 -25.97 -2.40
N SER A 107 4.05 -26.64 -1.49
CA SER A 107 3.44 -27.06 -0.22
C SER A 107 3.14 -25.81 0.62
N ALA A 108 1.90 -25.63 1.03
CA ALA A 108 1.51 -24.59 1.96
C ALA A 108 1.38 -25.19 3.37
N ASP A 109 2.04 -24.57 4.36
CA ASP A 109 1.67 -24.75 5.77
C ASP A 109 0.45 -23.86 6.04
N ALA A 110 -0.62 -24.44 6.59
CA ALA A 110 -1.84 -23.72 6.90
C ALA A 110 -2.35 -24.14 8.27
N ASP A 111 -2.74 -23.13 9.05
CA ASP A 111 -3.33 -23.35 10.36
C ASP A 111 -4.80 -23.75 10.23
N ARG A 112 -5.22 -24.65 11.13
CA ARG A 112 -6.59 -25.12 11.23
C ARG A 112 -7.22 -24.61 12.53
N PHE A 113 -8.37 -23.96 12.42
CA PHE A 113 -9.08 -23.40 13.58
C PHE A 113 -10.19 -24.35 14.06
N MET A 114 -9.87 -25.18 15.06
CA MET A 114 -10.80 -26.13 15.67
C MET A 114 -11.05 -25.86 17.16
N CYS A 115 -12.25 -26.20 17.62
CA CYS A 115 -12.60 -26.09 19.02
C CYS A 115 -11.80 -27.10 19.86
N PRO A 116 -11.03 -26.67 20.88
CA PRO A 116 -10.24 -27.57 21.71
C PRO A 116 -11.10 -28.49 22.60
N LYS A 117 -12.41 -28.20 22.73
CA LYS A 117 -13.34 -29.00 23.54
C LYS A 117 -13.98 -30.14 22.76
N CYS A 118 -14.50 -29.86 21.57
CA CYS A 118 -15.32 -30.81 20.81
C CYS A 118 -14.78 -31.12 19.41
N GLY A 119 -13.70 -30.48 18.97
CA GLY A 119 -13.17 -30.63 17.60
C GLY A 119 -14.06 -30.00 16.52
N GLY A 120 -15.15 -29.33 16.90
CA GLY A 120 -16.03 -28.62 15.95
C GLY A 120 -15.35 -27.40 15.33
N ARG A 121 -15.88 -26.97 14.17
CA ARG A 121 -15.45 -25.74 13.48
C ARG A 121 -15.56 -24.54 14.43
N MET A 122 -14.55 -23.67 14.40
CA MET A 122 -14.62 -22.35 15.01
C MET A 122 -14.85 -21.31 13.92
N ALA A 123 -15.82 -20.45 14.15
CA ALA A 123 -16.14 -19.30 13.32
C ALA A 123 -15.83 -18.02 14.10
N PHE A 124 -15.31 -17.02 13.42
CA PHE A 124 -15.19 -15.68 13.96
C PHE A 124 -16.57 -15.10 14.22
N ALA A 125 -16.80 -14.64 15.45
CA ALA A 125 -18.06 -14.07 15.86
C ALA A 125 -18.22 -12.66 15.27
N PRO A 126 -19.44 -12.26 14.89
CA PRO A 126 -19.71 -10.89 14.43
C PRO A 126 -19.43 -9.79 15.47
N ASP A 127 -19.10 -10.17 16.71
CA ASP A 127 -18.72 -9.26 17.79
C ASP A 127 -17.33 -8.63 17.63
N GLY A 128 -16.59 -9.00 16.57
CA GLY A 128 -15.29 -8.42 16.28
C GLY A 128 -14.15 -8.90 17.16
N SER A 129 -14.38 -9.84 18.10
CA SER A 129 -13.40 -10.12 19.16
C SER A 129 -13.32 -11.56 19.66
N SER A 130 -14.19 -12.47 19.19
CA SER A 130 -14.16 -13.86 19.64
C SER A 130 -14.32 -14.88 18.52
N LEU A 131 -13.79 -16.09 18.76
CA LEU A 131 -14.10 -17.27 17.96
C LEU A 131 -15.16 -18.08 18.68
N VAL A 132 -16.28 -18.38 18.03
CA VAL A 132 -17.37 -19.20 18.56
C VAL A 132 -17.40 -20.53 17.83
N CYS A 133 -17.50 -21.62 18.58
CA CYS A 133 -17.67 -22.94 17.99
C CYS A 133 -19.12 -23.16 17.52
N ASP A 134 -19.30 -23.54 16.26
CA ASP A 134 -20.63 -23.79 15.69
C ASP A 134 -21.36 -24.97 16.34
N TYR A 135 -20.60 -25.93 16.88
CA TYR A 135 -21.17 -27.13 17.48
C TYR A 135 -21.49 -26.97 18.97
N CYS A 136 -20.52 -26.53 19.78
CA CYS A 136 -20.67 -26.49 21.23
C CYS A 136 -20.83 -25.08 21.80
N THR A 137 -20.96 -24.07 20.93
CA THR A 137 -21.17 -22.64 21.24
C THR A 137 -20.15 -22.00 22.19
N ARG A 138 -19.02 -22.69 22.43
CA ARG A 138 -17.94 -22.17 23.25
C ARG A 138 -17.28 -20.99 22.53
N GLY A 139 -17.26 -19.84 23.21
CA GLY A 139 -16.46 -18.69 22.83
C GLY A 139 -15.01 -18.82 23.28
N HIS A 140 -14.10 -18.36 22.44
CA HIS A 140 -12.69 -18.12 22.75
C HIS A 140 -12.40 -16.66 22.40
N ALA A 141 -12.20 -15.83 23.42
CA ALA A 141 -11.80 -14.45 23.18
C ALA A 141 -10.45 -14.43 22.47
N LEU A 142 -10.32 -13.55 21.49
CA LEU A 142 -9.05 -13.27 20.86
C LEU A 142 -8.32 -12.28 21.75
N GLY A 143 -7.18 -12.68 22.29
CA GLY A 143 -6.25 -11.70 22.85
C GLY A 143 -5.84 -10.74 21.73
N ALA A 144 -5.78 -9.45 22.01
CA ALA A 144 -5.24 -8.46 21.08
C ALA A 144 -3.90 -8.97 20.55
N GLY A 145 -3.79 -9.10 19.22
CA GLY A 145 -2.57 -9.56 18.57
C GLY A 145 -1.38 -8.74 19.09
N ALA A 146 -0.31 -9.42 19.46
CA ALA A 146 0.88 -8.79 20.03
C ALA A 146 1.77 -8.10 18.97
N ASN A 147 1.34 -8.08 17.71
CA ASN A 147 2.05 -7.36 16.66
C ASN A 147 1.58 -5.90 16.67
N PRO A 148 2.48 -4.94 16.92
CA PRO A 148 2.12 -3.54 16.81
C PRO A 148 1.74 -3.23 15.35
N ASP A 149 0.71 -2.40 15.16
CA ASP A 149 0.37 -1.79 13.87
C ASP A 149 1.54 -0.89 13.45
N VAL A 150 2.47 -1.46 12.68
CA VAL A 150 3.72 -0.80 12.29
C VAL A 150 3.80 -0.75 10.78
N GLU A 151 3.91 0.46 10.26
CA GLU A 151 4.20 0.71 8.86
C GLU A 151 5.51 0.06 8.43
N GLN A 152 5.50 -0.53 7.23
CA GLN A 152 6.71 -1.09 6.64
C GLN A 152 7.51 0.02 5.94
N ASP A 153 8.82 0.08 6.17
CA ASP A 153 9.70 1.02 5.44
C ASP A 153 9.78 0.59 3.96
N PHE A 154 9.30 1.48 3.08
CA PHE A 154 9.23 1.24 1.65
C PHE A 154 10.61 0.96 1.02
N ILE A 155 11.64 1.70 1.43
CA ILE A 155 12.99 1.58 0.87
C ILE A 155 13.60 0.22 1.23
N VAL A 156 13.33 -0.26 2.45
CA VAL A 156 13.80 -1.58 2.91
C VAL A 156 13.06 -2.69 2.17
N ALA A 157 11.74 -2.57 1.99
CA ALA A 157 10.95 -3.57 1.28
C ALA A 157 11.33 -3.68 -0.21
N MET A 158 11.51 -2.54 -0.89
CA MET A 158 11.98 -2.45 -2.29
C MET A 158 13.33 -3.13 -2.52
N ALA A 159 14.11 -3.32 -1.46
CA ALA A 159 15.39 -4.01 -1.49
C ALA A 159 15.25 -5.55 -1.51
N THR A 160 14.05 -6.11 -1.38
CA THR A 160 13.75 -7.55 -1.29
C THR A 160 12.81 -8.02 -2.39
N MET A 161 12.64 -9.34 -2.55
CA MET A 161 11.60 -9.89 -3.44
C MET A 161 10.18 -9.80 -2.83
N LYS A 162 10.07 -9.56 -1.52
CA LYS A 162 8.78 -9.51 -0.82
C LYS A 162 7.93 -8.35 -1.33
N GLY A 163 6.66 -8.63 -1.63
CA GLY A 163 5.74 -7.60 -2.17
C GLY A 163 5.87 -7.39 -3.67
N HIS A 164 6.93 -7.90 -4.30
CA HIS A 164 7.15 -7.86 -5.75
C HIS A 164 6.75 -9.17 -6.45
N GLY A 165 6.64 -10.27 -5.69
CA GLY A 165 6.15 -11.54 -6.17
C GLY A 165 4.67 -11.48 -6.58
N LYS A 166 4.34 -12.21 -7.65
CA LYS A 166 2.95 -12.53 -7.98
C LYS A 166 2.61 -13.92 -7.43
N PRO A 167 1.37 -14.15 -6.99
CA PRO A 167 0.90 -15.50 -6.72
C PRO A 167 0.82 -16.28 -8.04
N LEU A 168 1.90 -16.96 -8.42
CA LEU A 168 2.02 -17.68 -9.70
C LEU A 168 1.75 -19.18 -9.58
N GLN A 169 1.80 -19.73 -8.36
CA GLN A 169 1.71 -21.17 -8.13
C GLN A 169 0.43 -21.53 -7.38
N GLU A 170 -0.24 -22.56 -7.90
CA GLU A 170 -1.20 -23.34 -7.14
C GLU A 170 -0.52 -23.92 -5.90
N GLN A 171 -1.23 -23.88 -4.77
CA GLN A 171 -0.72 -24.37 -3.50
C GLN A 171 -1.40 -25.69 -3.18
N ALA A 172 -0.63 -26.74 -2.91
CA ALA A 172 -1.18 -28.01 -2.45
C ALA A 172 -1.28 -27.99 -0.92
N PHE A 173 -2.44 -28.37 -0.40
CA PHE A 173 -2.70 -28.44 1.03
C PHE A 173 -3.13 -29.85 1.46
N HIS A 174 -2.67 -30.27 2.64
CA HIS A 174 -3.08 -31.52 3.27
C HIS A 174 -3.95 -31.22 4.49
N CYS A 175 -5.21 -31.63 4.46
CA CYS A 175 -6.11 -31.47 5.60
C CYS A 175 -5.78 -32.47 6.71
N ASN A 176 -5.10 -32.01 7.76
CA ASN A 176 -4.84 -32.81 8.98
C ASN A 176 -6.11 -33.31 9.70
N GLY A 177 -7.30 -32.87 9.30
CA GLY A 177 -8.57 -33.31 9.87
C GLY A 177 -9.16 -34.56 9.24
N CYS A 178 -9.32 -34.54 7.92
CA CYS A 178 -9.93 -35.64 7.17
C CYS A 178 -8.95 -36.37 6.25
N GLY A 179 -7.68 -35.97 6.23
CA GLY A 179 -6.63 -36.53 5.39
C GLY A 179 -6.74 -36.20 3.89
N ALA A 180 -7.64 -35.29 3.51
CA ALA A 180 -7.83 -34.92 2.11
C ALA A 180 -6.72 -33.97 1.63
N GLU A 181 -6.20 -34.22 0.43
CA GLU A 181 -5.32 -33.29 -0.26
C GLU A 181 -6.14 -32.48 -1.27
N PHE A 182 -5.91 -31.18 -1.33
CA PHE A 182 -6.58 -30.31 -2.30
C PHE A 182 -5.67 -29.15 -2.73
N ILE A 183 -5.97 -28.63 -3.91
CA ILE A 183 -5.21 -27.56 -4.54
C ILE A 183 -5.97 -26.24 -4.34
N LEU A 184 -5.28 -25.29 -3.72
CA LEU A 184 -5.72 -23.90 -3.58
C LEU A 184 -5.31 -23.11 -4.82
N PRO A 185 -6.24 -22.36 -5.43
CA PRO A 185 -5.90 -21.42 -6.49
C PRO A 185 -4.84 -20.42 -5.98
N PRO A 186 -3.93 -19.96 -6.85
CA PRO A 186 -2.82 -19.09 -6.46
C PRO A 186 -3.22 -17.83 -5.70
N LYS A 187 -4.45 -17.30 -5.93
CA LYS A 187 -4.90 -16.00 -5.41
C LYS A 187 -5.70 -16.08 -4.09
N GLN A 188 -5.66 -17.18 -3.35
CA GLN A 188 -6.47 -17.36 -2.14
C GLN A 188 -5.60 -17.64 -0.92
N ILE A 189 -5.79 -16.86 0.16
CA ILE A 189 -5.05 -17.01 1.44
C ILE A 189 -5.71 -18.05 2.33
N SER A 190 -7.02 -18.22 2.23
CA SER A 190 -7.78 -19.12 3.08
C SER A 190 -8.92 -19.80 2.35
N ALA A 191 -9.14 -21.07 2.66
CA ALA A 191 -10.25 -21.85 2.13
C ALA A 191 -10.73 -22.88 3.14
N ASN A 192 -11.96 -23.34 2.92
CA ASN A 192 -12.52 -24.44 3.66
C ASN A 192 -12.18 -25.76 2.96
N CYS A 193 -11.85 -26.79 3.74
CA CYS A 193 -11.68 -28.14 3.20
C CYS A 193 -12.99 -28.63 2.58
N ALA A 194 -12.98 -28.98 1.28
CA ALA A 194 -14.18 -29.44 0.58
C ALA A 194 -14.84 -30.70 1.19
N ASN A 195 -14.10 -31.48 2.00
CA ASN A 195 -14.59 -32.72 2.59
C ASN A 195 -15.13 -32.57 4.02
N CYS A 196 -14.48 -31.75 4.86
CA CYS A 196 -14.89 -31.60 6.27
C CYS A 196 -15.21 -30.15 6.69
N ASP A 197 -15.21 -29.24 5.72
CA ASP A 197 -15.51 -27.81 5.87
C ASP A 197 -14.67 -27.08 6.93
N SER A 198 -13.53 -27.66 7.35
CA SER A 198 -12.65 -26.98 8.29
C SER A 198 -11.91 -25.84 7.60
N PRO A 199 -11.85 -24.65 8.22
CA PRO A 199 -11.14 -23.52 7.66
C PRO A 199 -9.64 -23.72 7.77
N HIS A 200 -8.94 -23.42 6.67
CA HIS A 200 -7.50 -23.46 6.55
C HIS A 200 -7.00 -22.09 6.09
N VAL A 201 -5.99 -21.56 6.77
CA VAL A 201 -5.37 -20.26 6.44
C VAL A 201 -3.90 -20.47 6.18
N VAL A 202 -3.47 -20.18 4.95
CA VAL A 202 -2.09 -20.30 4.50
C VAL A 202 -1.22 -19.31 5.27
N GLN A 203 -0.13 -19.81 5.86
CA GLN A 203 0.88 -18.97 6.49
C GLN A 203 1.73 -18.29 5.42
N LEU A 204 1.39 -17.05 5.09
CA LEU A 204 2.11 -16.23 4.12
C LEU A 204 3.48 -15.79 4.65
N GLU A 205 3.72 -15.78 5.97
CA GLU A 205 5.01 -15.39 6.54
C GLU A 205 6.17 -16.30 6.07
N ASN A 206 5.85 -17.55 5.74
CA ASN A 206 6.82 -18.55 5.26
C ASN A 206 7.10 -18.42 3.76
N SER A 207 6.40 -17.52 3.06
CA SER A 207 6.66 -17.24 1.66
C SER A 207 7.84 -16.29 1.49
N LYS A 208 8.73 -16.59 0.54
CA LYS A 208 9.86 -15.70 0.22
C LYS A 208 9.45 -14.46 -0.59
N ASP A 209 8.37 -14.57 -1.37
CA ASP A 209 8.02 -13.57 -2.38
C ASP A 209 6.73 -12.80 -2.05
N LEU A 210 5.91 -13.30 -1.12
CA LEU A 210 4.65 -12.65 -0.74
C LEU A 210 4.76 -11.95 0.62
N LEU A 211 3.98 -10.89 0.80
CA LEU A 211 3.80 -10.20 2.07
C LEU A 211 2.55 -10.74 2.77
N ALA A 212 2.68 -11.02 4.06
CA ALA A 212 1.53 -11.21 4.92
C ALA A 212 0.84 -9.84 5.13
N PRO A 213 -0.49 -9.82 5.34
CA PRO A 213 -1.18 -8.59 5.72
C PRO A 213 -0.66 -8.05 7.05
N ASP A 214 -0.62 -6.72 7.16
CA ASP A 214 -0.23 -5.99 8.38
C ASP A 214 -1.43 -5.77 9.30
N ALA A 215 -2.57 -5.41 8.70
CA ALA A 215 -3.79 -5.09 9.43
C ALA A 215 -5.06 -5.58 8.73
N ILE A 216 -6.17 -5.61 9.48
CA ILE A 216 -7.47 -6.09 9.05
C ILE A 216 -8.59 -5.30 9.71
N ILE A 217 -9.67 -5.03 8.98
CA ILE A 217 -10.93 -4.56 9.57
C ILE A 217 -11.85 -5.78 9.74
N PRO A 218 -12.31 -6.12 10.96
CA PRO A 218 -13.22 -7.26 11.14
C PRO A 218 -14.58 -7.03 10.46
N HIS A 219 -15.24 -8.09 9.98
CA HIS A 219 -16.64 -8.00 9.56
C HIS A 219 -17.52 -7.57 10.75
N ALA A 220 -18.34 -6.53 10.57
CA ALA A 220 -19.20 -6.00 11.62
C ALA A 220 -20.56 -6.73 11.71
N PHE A 221 -20.94 -7.50 10.69
CA PHE A 221 -22.23 -8.19 10.63
C PHE A 221 -22.17 -9.48 9.82
N ASP A 222 -23.22 -10.30 9.92
CA ASP A 222 -23.33 -11.61 9.30
C ASP A 222 -23.99 -11.59 7.89
N GLN A 223 -24.05 -12.75 7.23
CA GLN A 223 -24.63 -12.86 5.89
C GLN A 223 -26.11 -12.49 5.87
N LYS A 224 -26.85 -12.73 6.95
CA LYS A 224 -28.29 -12.39 7.03
C LYS A 224 -28.48 -10.89 6.94
N ARG A 225 -27.66 -10.11 7.66
CA ARG A 225 -27.69 -8.66 7.55
C ARG A 225 -27.24 -8.17 6.17
N ALA A 226 -26.23 -8.81 5.57
CA ALA A 226 -25.79 -8.49 4.21
C ALA A 226 -26.92 -8.68 3.17
N VAL A 227 -27.69 -9.77 3.28
CA VAL A 227 -28.85 -10.03 2.41
C VAL A 227 -29.92 -8.95 2.58
N GLN A 228 -30.18 -8.49 3.82
CA GLN A 228 -31.15 -7.40 4.05
C GLN A 228 -30.71 -6.10 3.37
N LEU A 229 -29.45 -5.72 3.52
CA LEU A 229 -28.88 -4.52 2.89
C LEU A 229 -28.92 -4.61 1.37
N PHE A 230 -28.58 -5.79 0.84
CA PHE A 230 -28.68 -6.10 -0.59
C PHE A 230 -30.11 -5.90 -1.13
N VAL A 231 -31.12 -6.48 -0.46
CA VAL A 231 -32.52 -6.34 -0.87
C VAL A 231 -32.97 -4.87 -0.82
N GLN A 232 -32.63 -4.15 0.25
CA GLN A 232 -32.96 -2.72 0.38
C GLN A 232 -32.35 -1.88 -0.75
N TRP A 233 -31.10 -2.19 -1.13
CA TRP A 233 -30.44 -1.52 -2.23
C TRP A 233 -31.14 -1.81 -3.56
N VAL A 234 -31.42 -3.08 -3.88
CA VAL A 234 -32.12 -3.49 -5.11
C VAL A 234 -33.49 -2.81 -5.23
N GLU A 235 -34.24 -2.73 -4.14
CA GLU A 235 -35.54 -2.07 -4.08
C GLU A 235 -35.42 -0.56 -4.34
N ARG A 236 -34.42 0.09 -3.74
CA ARG A 236 -34.17 1.53 -3.91
C ARG A 236 -33.78 1.88 -5.35
N GLU A 237 -32.91 1.09 -5.96
CA GLU A 237 -32.48 1.29 -7.35
C GLU A 237 -33.54 0.83 -8.38
N GLY A 238 -34.67 0.27 -7.93
CA GLY A 238 -35.75 -0.20 -8.81
C GLY A 238 -35.36 -1.37 -9.72
N ILE A 239 -34.32 -2.13 -9.34
CA ILE A 239 -33.76 -3.20 -10.15
C ILE A 239 -34.65 -4.45 -10.09
N LYS A 240 -34.92 -5.05 -11.25
CA LYS A 240 -35.64 -6.32 -11.37
C LYS A 240 -34.70 -7.37 -11.95
N PRO A 241 -34.13 -8.25 -11.12
CA PRO A 241 -33.21 -9.28 -11.60
C PRO A 241 -33.85 -10.18 -12.65
N GLU A 242 -33.12 -10.47 -13.72
CA GLU A 242 -33.59 -11.30 -14.84
C GLU A 242 -33.52 -12.81 -14.50
N LYS A 243 -32.66 -13.18 -13.54
CA LYS A 243 -32.44 -14.56 -13.09
C LYS A 243 -32.28 -14.62 -11.57
N GLN A 244 -32.14 -15.84 -11.06
CA GLN A 244 -31.83 -16.09 -9.65
C GLN A 244 -30.48 -15.47 -9.28
N VAL A 245 -30.47 -14.70 -8.19
CA VAL A 245 -29.27 -14.06 -7.64
C VAL A 245 -28.67 -14.93 -6.55
N GLU A 246 -27.35 -15.05 -6.52
CA GLU A 246 -26.64 -15.72 -5.43
C GLU A 246 -26.63 -14.87 -4.16
N LEU A 247 -26.64 -15.53 -2.99
CA LEU A 247 -26.54 -14.82 -1.71
C LEU A 247 -25.17 -14.12 -1.61
N PRO A 248 -25.10 -12.90 -1.04
CA PRO A 248 -23.83 -12.22 -0.83
C PRO A 248 -22.86 -13.08 -0.05
N ARG A 249 -21.64 -13.23 -0.56
CA ARG A 249 -20.55 -14.02 0.06
C ARG A 249 -19.55 -13.07 0.71
N GLY A 250 -19.22 -13.33 1.97
CA GLY A 250 -18.24 -12.53 2.70
C GLY A 250 -16.82 -12.95 2.31
N LEU A 251 -15.95 -11.97 2.06
CA LEU A 251 -14.53 -12.17 1.80
C LEU A 251 -13.74 -10.91 2.17
N TYR A 252 -12.42 -11.07 2.27
CA TYR A 252 -11.48 -9.98 2.47
C TYR A 252 -10.78 -9.60 1.18
N LEU A 253 -10.78 -8.31 0.85
CA LEU A 253 -10.02 -7.77 -0.28
C LEU A 253 -8.76 -7.06 0.20
N PRO A 254 -7.62 -7.29 -0.46
CA PRO A 254 -6.36 -6.66 -0.11
C PRO A 254 -6.32 -5.21 -0.60
N LEU A 255 -5.84 -4.32 0.26
CA LEU A 255 -5.68 -2.90 0.04
C LEU A 255 -4.26 -2.49 0.42
N TRP A 256 -3.56 -1.82 -0.50
CA TRP A 256 -2.33 -1.11 -0.14
C TRP A 256 -2.70 0.27 0.42
N THR A 257 -2.09 0.67 1.53
CA THR A 257 -2.00 2.09 1.91
C THR A 257 -0.56 2.54 1.85
N PHE A 258 -0.34 3.78 1.41
CA PHE A 258 0.98 4.36 1.23
C PHE A 258 1.05 5.75 1.83
N ASP A 259 2.15 6.01 2.53
CA ASP A 259 2.47 7.34 3.02
C ASP A 259 3.47 7.98 2.08
N ILE A 260 3.17 9.21 1.68
CA ILE A 260 3.94 9.97 0.71
C ILE A 260 4.36 11.28 1.35
N GLY A 261 5.67 11.47 1.43
CA GLY A 261 6.28 12.67 1.98
C GLY A 261 7.13 13.42 0.96
N GLY A 262 7.70 14.53 1.40
CA GLY A 262 8.74 15.28 0.69
C GLY A 262 8.26 16.64 0.22
N THR A 263 8.65 17.03 -1.00
CA THR A 263 8.33 18.35 -1.56
C THR A 263 7.89 18.28 -3.00
N LEU A 264 6.96 19.16 -3.35
CA LEU A 264 6.56 19.43 -4.72
C LEU A 264 7.18 20.77 -5.17
N ASP A 265 8.11 20.71 -6.10
CA ASP A 265 8.71 21.93 -6.66
C ASP A 265 7.74 22.56 -7.66
N TYR A 266 7.50 23.87 -7.55
CA TYR A 266 6.61 24.59 -8.46
C TYR A 266 7.21 25.90 -8.95
N THR A 267 6.80 26.29 -10.16
CA THR A 267 7.06 27.62 -10.72
C THR A 267 5.72 28.24 -11.12
N GLY A 268 5.44 29.42 -10.60
CA GLY A 268 4.20 30.16 -10.85
C GLY A 268 4.44 31.64 -11.14
N GLU A 269 3.36 32.31 -11.53
CA GLU A 269 3.30 33.73 -11.82
C GLU A 269 2.33 34.42 -10.86
N VAL A 270 2.84 35.44 -10.18
CA VAL A 270 2.07 36.33 -9.28
C VAL A 270 1.95 37.69 -9.95
N VAL A 271 0.76 38.29 -9.84
CA VAL A 271 0.53 39.66 -10.30
C VAL A 271 0.79 40.61 -9.15
N GLU A 272 1.83 41.42 -9.28
CA GLU A 272 2.11 42.53 -8.37
C GLU A 272 1.59 43.85 -8.98
N TYR A 273 1.11 44.74 -8.12
CA TYR A 273 0.70 46.07 -8.49
C TYR A 273 1.70 47.07 -7.92
N GLU A 274 2.43 47.78 -8.78
CA GLU A 274 3.29 48.89 -8.37
C GLU A 274 2.51 50.21 -8.52
N ASP A 275 2.51 51.02 -7.46
CA ASP A 275 1.94 52.37 -7.49
C ASP A 275 2.91 53.28 -8.25
N ASN A 276 2.46 53.85 -9.36
CA ASN A 276 3.25 54.79 -10.16
C ASN A 276 3.14 56.20 -9.54
N PRO A 277 4.22 56.82 -9.04
CA PRO A 277 4.16 58.16 -8.42
C PRO A 277 3.72 59.28 -9.37
N PHE A 278 3.72 59.03 -10.68
CA PHE A 278 3.43 60.00 -11.73
C PHE A 278 2.12 59.70 -12.48
N SER A 279 1.36 58.68 -12.08
CA SER A 279 0.12 58.24 -12.75
C SER A 279 -0.88 57.66 -11.75
N SER A 280 -2.18 57.95 -11.92
CA SER A 280 -3.26 57.35 -11.11
C SER A 280 -3.55 55.88 -11.46
N LYS A 281 -2.87 55.31 -12.46
CA LYS A 281 -2.95 53.89 -12.82
C LYS A 281 -1.85 53.10 -12.14
N ARG A 282 -2.24 52.01 -11.48
CA ARG A 282 -1.33 50.96 -11.00
C ARG A 282 -0.76 50.19 -12.19
N GLU A 283 0.54 50.01 -12.22
CA GLU A 283 1.19 49.17 -13.23
C GLU A 283 1.11 47.71 -12.82
N ARG A 284 0.67 46.85 -13.75
CA ARG A 284 0.56 45.40 -13.55
C ARG A 284 1.87 44.75 -13.92
N LYS A 285 2.55 44.13 -12.95
CA LYS A 285 3.81 43.40 -13.14
C LYS A 285 3.58 41.92 -12.86
N VAL A 286 4.01 41.06 -13.78
CA VAL A 286 3.95 39.60 -13.60
C VAL A 286 5.33 39.14 -13.15
N VAL A 287 5.42 38.60 -11.94
CA VAL A 287 6.67 38.10 -11.35
C VAL A 287 6.63 36.58 -11.32
N ARG A 288 7.72 35.95 -11.76
CA ARG A 288 7.89 34.50 -11.67
C ARG A 288 8.47 34.14 -10.31
N ILE A 289 7.81 33.21 -9.63
CA ILE A 289 8.25 32.63 -8.38
C ILE A 289 8.55 31.15 -8.60
N SER A 290 9.62 30.66 -8.00
CA SER A 290 9.95 29.24 -7.93
C SER A 290 10.15 28.88 -6.47
N ASP A 291 9.38 27.90 -5.99
CA ASP A 291 9.39 27.52 -4.58
C ASP A 291 9.01 26.04 -4.42
N LYS A 292 9.00 25.55 -3.17
CA LYS A 292 8.70 24.18 -2.81
C LYS A 292 7.49 24.11 -1.89
N TYR A 293 6.53 23.27 -2.24
CA TYR A 293 5.38 22.98 -1.39
C TYR A 293 5.63 21.69 -0.60
N PRO A 294 5.48 21.68 0.74
CA PRO A 294 5.64 20.46 1.53
C PRO A 294 4.50 19.48 1.24
N VAL A 295 4.84 18.20 1.06
CA VAL A 295 3.87 17.13 0.79
C VAL A 295 3.84 16.18 1.97
N LEU A 296 2.64 15.92 2.47
CA LEU A 296 2.35 14.87 3.43
C LEU A 296 0.99 14.28 3.06
N VAL A 297 1.01 13.04 2.60
CA VAL A 297 -0.18 12.23 2.34
C VAL A 297 -0.05 10.98 3.19
N ASP A 298 -1.07 10.73 3.99
CA ASP A 298 -1.12 9.65 4.98
C ASP A 298 -2.17 8.63 4.52
N ASP A 299 -1.81 7.35 4.53
CA ASP A 299 -2.70 6.23 4.21
C ASP A 299 -3.42 6.31 2.85
N LEU A 300 -2.73 6.69 1.77
CA LEU A 300 -3.35 6.76 0.43
C LEU A 300 -3.77 5.35 -0.04
N PRO A 301 -5.08 5.07 -0.20
CA PRO A 301 -5.56 3.70 -0.39
C PRO A 301 -5.62 3.29 -1.86
N LEU A 302 -5.15 2.08 -2.15
CA LEU A 302 -5.07 1.50 -3.49
C LEU A 302 -5.51 0.02 -3.49
N PRO A 303 -6.45 -0.38 -4.36
CA PRO A 303 -6.79 -1.79 -4.54
C PRO A 303 -5.54 -2.63 -4.88
N ALA A 304 -5.32 -3.70 -4.14
CA ALA A 304 -4.20 -4.60 -4.38
C ALA A 304 -4.57 -5.79 -5.30
N SER A 305 -5.84 -5.86 -5.75
CA SER A 305 -6.37 -6.87 -6.68
C SER A 305 -7.00 -6.19 -7.89
N ARG A 306 -6.68 -6.65 -9.11
CA ARG A 306 -7.20 -6.05 -10.35
C ARG A 306 -8.65 -6.43 -10.68
N LYS A 307 -9.09 -7.64 -10.32
CA LYS A 307 -10.37 -8.20 -10.82
C LYS A 307 -11.58 -7.37 -10.35
N LEU A 308 -11.53 -6.92 -9.09
CA LEU A 308 -12.63 -6.22 -8.44
C LEU A 308 -12.33 -4.73 -8.25
N SER A 309 -11.22 -4.23 -8.80
CA SER A 309 -10.69 -2.90 -8.51
C SER A 309 -11.65 -1.76 -8.87
N ALA A 310 -12.43 -1.88 -9.94
CA ALA A 310 -13.33 -0.82 -10.39
C ALA A 310 -14.44 -0.51 -9.36
N VAL A 311 -15.14 -1.55 -8.91
CA VAL A 311 -16.20 -1.41 -7.88
C VAL A 311 -15.59 -1.17 -6.51
N PHE A 312 -14.48 -1.85 -6.19
CA PHE A 312 -13.81 -1.68 -4.91
C PHE A 312 -13.25 -0.27 -4.73
N SER A 313 -12.75 0.38 -5.79
CA SER A 313 -12.31 1.79 -5.74
C SER A 313 -13.42 2.76 -5.36
N LYS A 314 -14.66 2.50 -5.79
CA LYS A 314 -15.84 3.28 -5.36
C LYS A 314 -16.21 3.01 -3.91
N LEU A 315 -15.93 1.80 -3.42
CA LEU A 315 -16.28 1.39 -2.05
C LEU A 315 -15.23 1.84 -1.02
N ILE A 316 -13.95 1.92 -1.37
CA ILE A 316 -12.84 2.27 -0.46
C ILE A 316 -13.12 3.51 0.42
N PRO A 317 -13.62 4.65 -0.12
CA PRO A 317 -13.89 5.85 0.68
C PRO A 317 -14.94 5.66 1.79
N THR A 318 -15.71 4.56 1.74
CA THR A 318 -16.77 4.26 2.71
C THR A 318 -16.28 3.50 3.95
N PHE A 319 -15.01 3.09 3.96
CA PHE A 319 -14.38 2.40 5.09
C PHE A 319 -13.75 3.39 6.06
N GLU A 320 -13.89 3.10 7.35
CA GLU A 320 -13.19 3.82 8.42
C GLU A 320 -11.86 3.12 8.72
N LEU A 321 -10.79 3.56 8.06
CA LEU A 321 -9.45 2.95 8.18
C LEU A 321 -8.83 3.09 9.58
N THR A 322 -9.28 4.05 10.39
CA THR A 322 -8.86 4.20 11.80
C THR A 322 -9.26 3.01 12.69
N SER A 323 -10.15 2.15 12.21
CA SER A 323 -10.59 0.93 12.90
C SER A 323 -9.73 -0.31 12.60
N LEU A 324 -8.66 -0.16 11.81
CA LEU A 324 -7.73 -1.24 11.49
C LEU A 324 -7.15 -1.86 12.76
N GLN A 325 -7.12 -3.19 12.80
CA GLN A 325 -6.52 -3.97 13.88
C GLN A 325 -5.33 -4.75 13.32
N PRO A 326 -4.28 -5.03 14.13
CA PRO A 326 -3.20 -5.90 13.72
C PRO A 326 -3.72 -7.22 13.16
N TYR A 327 -3.16 -7.64 12.03
CA TYR A 327 -3.58 -8.85 11.35
C TYR A 327 -3.41 -10.08 12.24
N ASP A 328 -4.43 -10.94 12.22
CA ASP A 328 -4.41 -12.26 12.83
C ASP A 328 -5.09 -13.26 11.89
N ALA A 329 -4.43 -14.38 11.60
CA ALA A 329 -4.96 -15.41 10.73
C ALA A 329 -6.34 -15.93 11.17
N ARG A 330 -6.69 -15.83 12.46
CA ARG A 330 -7.98 -16.25 13.03
C ARG A 330 -9.18 -15.50 12.44
N PHE A 331 -9.00 -14.26 11.97
CA PHE A 331 -10.07 -13.52 11.29
C PHE A 331 -10.49 -14.18 9.97
N LEU A 332 -9.57 -14.92 9.33
CA LEU A 332 -9.80 -15.61 8.07
C LEU A 332 -10.47 -16.99 8.25
N ALA A 333 -10.80 -17.39 9.48
CA ALA A 333 -11.46 -18.66 9.77
C ALA A 333 -12.92 -18.71 9.24
N SER A 334 -13.59 -17.56 9.15
CA SER A 334 -14.97 -17.48 8.64
C SER A 334 -15.04 -17.04 7.18
N TRP A 335 -14.16 -16.12 6.77
CA TRP A 335 -14.24 -15.46 5.48
C TRP A 335 -12.90 -15.59 4.72
N PRO A 336 -12.94 -16.06 3.47
CA PRO A 336 -11.74 -16.17 2.64
C PRO A 336 -11.12 -14.79 2.36
N ALA A 337 -9.80 -14.72 2.19
CA ALA A 337 -9.11 -13.52 1.71
C ALA A 337 -8.47 -13.72 0.34
N GLU A 338 -8.54 -12.71 -0.52
CA GLU A 338 -7.76 -12.65 -1.75
C GLU A 338 -6.30 -12.28 -1.47
N ILE A 339 -5.37 -12.89 -2.22
CA ILE A 339 -3.97 -12.45 -2.28
C ILE A 339 -3.87 -11.28 -3.25
N TYR A 340 -3.04 -10.28 -2.93
CA TYR A 340 -2.77 -9.19 -3.85
C TYR A 340 -2.14 -9.71 -5.16
N ASP A 341 -2.54 -9.12 -6.29
CA ASP A 341 -1.96 -9.41 -7.60
C ASP A 341 -1.32 -8.17 -8.25
N VAL A 342 -1.48 -7.01 -7.63
CA VAL A 342 -0.75 -5.78 -7.93
C VAL A 342 0.49 -5.73 -7.01
N PRO A 343 1.71 -5.86 -7.57
CA PRO A 343 2.94 -5.73 -6.79
C PRO A 343 3.01 -4.39 -6.06
N MET A 344 3.59 -4.38 -4.86
CA MET A 344 3.77 -3.20 -4.03
C MET A 344 4.50 -2.08 -4.79
N GLY A 345 5.54 -2.42 -5.55
CA GLY A 345 6.27 -1.46 -6.39
C GLY A 345 5.38 -0.79 -7.45
N ASP A 346 4.54 -1.55 -8.17
CA ASP A 346 3.62 -1.01 -9.17
C ASP A 346 2.55 -0.13 -8.51
N ALA A 347 1.97 -0.60 -7.39
CA ALA A 347 0.98 0.15 -6.63
C ALA A 347 1.56 1.48 -6.10
N SER A 348 2.82 1.49 -5.64
CA SER A 348 3.48 2.70 -5.14
C SER A 348 3.67 3.78 -6.22
N LEU A 349 3.88 3.37 -7.48
CA LEU A 349 3.98 4.30 -8.61
C LEU A 349 2.62 4.92 -8.93
N ASP A 350 1.53 4.14 -8.86
CA ASP A 350 0.16 4.65 -8.97
C ASP A 350 -0.16 5.60 -7.81
N ALA A 351 0.22 5.23 -6.58
CA ALA A 351 0.05 6.05 -5.37
C ALA A 351 0.66 7.43 -5.55
N ARG A 352 1.95 7.47 -5.94
CA ARG A 352 2.67 8.70 -6.18
C ARG A 352 2.05 9.53 -7.32
N SER A 353 1.59 8.87 -8.38
CA SER A 353 0.91 9.53 -9.50
C SER A 353 -0.41 10.18 -9.07
N ARG A 354 -1.24 9.48 -8.30
CA ARG A 354 -2.51 9.99 -7.78
C ARG A 354 -2.31 11.17 -6.84
N ALA A 355 -1.44 11.01 -5.84
CA ALA A 355 -1.09 12.09 -4.91
C ALA A 355 -0.59 13.34 -5.65
N TYR A 356 0.28 13.16 -6.64
CA TYR A 356 0.78 14.26 -7.46
C TYR A 356 -0.34 14.95 -8.25
N ASN A 357 -1.21 14.18 -8.92
CA ASN A 357 -2.28 14.73 -9.74
C ASN A 357 -3.32 15.48 -8.90
N GLU A 358 -3.68 14.97 -7.73
CA GLU A 358 -4.58 15.63 -6.79
C GLU A 358 -3.96 16.94 -6.29
N LEU A 359 -2.73 16.88 -5.78
CA LEU A 359 -2.05 18.07 -5.29
C LEU A 359 -1.88 19.11 -6.40
N LYS A 360 -1.50 18.71 -7.60
CA LYS A 360 -1.34 19.61 -8.76
C LYS A 360 -2.63 20.34 -9.11
N ARG A 361 -3.79 19.68 -9.03
CA ARG A 361 -5.10 20.30 -9.30
C ARG A 361 -5.41 21.39 -8.28
N ASP A 362 -5.13 21.13 -7.01
CA ASP A 362 -5.47 22.05 -5.92
C ASP A 362 -4.40 23.10 -5.65
N LEU A 363 -3.18 22.92 -6.17
CA LEU A 363 -1.99 23.69 -5.78
C LEU A 363 -2.19 25.20 -5.98
N SER A 364 -2.83 25.60 -7.08
CA SER A 364 -3.10 27.02 -7.35
C SER A 364 -3.97 27.63 -6.25
N VAL A 365 -5.03 26.93 -5.84
CA VAL A 365 -5.95 27.39 -4.77
C VAL A 365 -5.23 27.39 -3.42
N ARG A 366 -4.46 26.34 -3.12
CA ARG A 366 -3.68 26.22 -1.87
C ARG A 366 -2.64 27.33 -1.69
N LEU A 367 -2.14 27.89 -2.78
CA LEU A 367 -1.16 28.97 -2.80
C LEU A 367 -1.77 30.37 -2.93
N GLY A 368 -3.11 30.51 -2.82
CA GLY A 368 -3.76 31.82 -2.93
C GLY A 368 -4.00 32.28 -4.38
N SER A 369 -4.34 31.35 -5.27
CA SER A 369 -4.71 31.57 -6.68
C SER A 369 -3.56 32.09 -7.56
N ILE A 370 -2.37 31.52 -7.37
CA ILE A 370 -1.21 31.77 -8.22
C ILE A 370 -1.37 31.01 -9.55
N ASN A 371 -0.97 31.62 -10.67
CA ASN A 371 -0.95 30.94 -11.95
C ASN A 371 0.25 29.98 -12.01
N ILE A 372 0.01 28.68 -12.06
CA ILE A 372 1.09 27.67 -12.02
C ILE A 372 1.49 27.28 -13.44
N ILE A 373 2.78 27.46 -13.76
CA ILE A 373 3.36 27.15 -15.07
C ILE A 373 3.91 25.73 -15.09
N HIS A 374 4.61 25.36 -14.02
CA HIS A 374 5.35 24.12 -13.96
C HIS A 374 5.31 23.53 -12.56
N THR A 375 5.25 22.20 -12.48
CA THR A 375 5.28 21.41 -11.25
C THR A 375 6.16 20.18 -11.47
N SER A 376 6.90 19.78 -10.45
CA SER A 376 7.78 18.61 -10.47
C SER A 376 7.58 17.77 -9.21
N SER A 377 7.28 16.49 -9.40
CA SER A 377 7.15 15.49 -8.34
C SER A 377 8.47 14.82 -7.95
N ALA A 378 9.61 15.34 -8.43
CA ALA A 378 10.93 14.74 -8.17
C ALA A 378 11.27 14.65 -6.66
N GLY A 379 10.75 15.57 -5.85
CA GLY A 379 10.90 15.56 -4.39
C GLY A 379 9.85 14.74 -3.63
N MET A 380 8.90 14.10 -4.32
CA MET A 380 7.87 13.25 -3.70
C MET A 380 8.35 11.81 -3.59
N LEU A 381 8.28 11.25 -2.39
CA LEU A 381 8.79 9.91 -2.08
C LEU A 381 7.78 9.14 -1.23
N VAL A 382 7.63 7.86 -1.53
CA VAL A 382 6.89 6.92 -0.69
C VAL A 382 7.77 6.57 0.50
N SER A 383 7.31 6.86 1.72
CA SER A 383 8.06 6.59 2.95
C SER A 383 7.77 5.20 3.49
N SER A 384 6.50 4.85 3.51
CA SER A 384 5.96 3.69 4.21
C SER A 384 4.76 3.13 3.48
N PHE A 385 4.40 1.89 3.80
CA PHE A 385 3.21 1.24 3.28
C PHE A 385 2.66 0.19 4.27
N LYS A 386 1.40 -0.19 4.08
CA LYS A 386 0.76 -1.33 4.74
C LYS A 386 -0.04 -2.16 3.74
N LEU A 387 -0.10 -3.47 3.96
CA LEU A 387 -1.06 -4.37 3.33
C LEU A 387 -2.23 -4.62 4.27
N ASN A 388 -3.39 -4.06 3.94
CA ASN A 388 -4.60 -4.16 4.76
C ASN A 388 -5.61 -5.12 4.14
N LEU A 389 -6.39 -5.80 4.96
CA LEU A 389 -7.55 -6.61 4.53
C LEU A 389 -8.87 -5.93 4.90
N LEU A 390 -9.68 -5.62 3.89
CA LEU A 390 -10.98 -4.99 4.08
C LEU A 390 -12.14 -5.99 3.89
N PRO A 391 -13.13 -5.99 4.80
CA PRO A 391 -14.26 -6.91 4.74
C PRO A 391 -15.26 -6.44 3.69
N VAL A 392 -15.63 -7.32 2.77
CA VAL A 392 -16.66 -7.05 1.76
C VAL A 392 -17.64 -8.21 1.64
N TRP A 393 -18.87 -7.90 1.26
CA TRP A 393 -19.80 -8.89 0.74
C TRP A 393 -19.92 -8.74 -0.76
N LEU A 394 -19.73 -9.83 -1.48
CA LEU A 394 -19.74 -9.89 -2.93
C LEU A 394 -20.98 -10.65 -3.43
N THR A 395 -21.67 -10.07 -4.40
CA THR A 395 -22.68 -10.77 -5.21
C THR A 395 -22.69 -10.23 -6.64
N GLU A 396 -23.33 -10.97 -7.53
CA GLU A 396 -23.53 -10.59 -8.93
C GLU A 396 -25.03 -10.60 -9.22
N ILE A 397 -25.53 -9.55 -9.89
CA ILE A 397 -26.95 -9.43 -10.26
C ILE A 397 -27.08 -9.43 -11.79
N PRO A 398 -27.85 -10.34 -12.38
CA PRO A 398 -28.19 -10.28 -13.79
C PRO A 398 -29.27 -9.21 -14.02
N PHE A 399 -28.89 -8.14 -14.71
CA PHE A 399 -29.78 -7.04 -15.05
C PHE A 399 -29.32 -6.31 -16.31
N GLY A 400 -30.26 -5.88 -17.16
CA GLY A 400 -29.93 -5.14 -18.39
C GLY A 400 -29.12 -5.96 -19.39
N GLY A 401 -29.33 -7.27 -19.43
CA GLY A 401 -28.63 -8.20 -20.32
C GLY A 401 -27.17 -8.49 -19.96
N ARG A 402 -26.68 -8.09 -18.78
CA ARG A 402 -25.34 -8.45 -18.27
C ARG A 402 -25.36 -8.77 -16.76
N GLU A 403 -24.33 -9.44 -16.28
CA GLU A 403 -24.09 -9.62 -14.85
C GLU A 403 -23.40 -8.36 -14.32
N HIS A 404 -23.94 -7.81 -13.24
CA HIS A 404 -23.46 -6.62 -12.56
C HIS A 404 -22.81 -6.98 -11.23
N LEU A 405 -21.55 -6.58 -11.05
CA LEU A 405 -20.81 -6.81 -9.83
C LEU A 405 -21.24 -5.84 -8.72
N LEU A 406 -21.60 -6.39 -7.57
CA LEU A 406 -21.98 -5.61 -6.39
C LEU A 406 -21.09 -5.96 -5.19
N LEU A 407 -20.56 -4.93 -4.54
CA LEU A 407 -19.81 -5.02 -3.30
C LEU A 407 -20.51 -4.25 -2.19
N ILE A 408 -20.66 -4.87 -1.02
CA ILE A 408 -21.16 -4.24 0.20
C ILE A 408 -20.01 -4.12 1.18
N ASN A 409 -19.81 -2.94 1.73
CA ASN A 409 -18.86 -2.70 2.80
C ASN A 409 -19.25 -3.53 4.03
N GLY A 410 -18.39 -4.46 4.45
CA GLY A 410 -18.63 -5.36 5.57
C GLY A 410 -18.54 -4.70 6.96
N GLN A 411 -18.17 -3.42 7.01
CA GLN A 411 -18.16 -2.58 8.21
C GLN A 411 -19.40 -1.69 8.26
N SER A 412 -19.63 -0.86 7.24
CA SER A 412 -20.70 0.16 7.24
C SER A 412 -22.01 -0.28 6.60
N GLY A 413 -21.97 -1.30 5.74
CA GLY A 413 -23.13 -1.75 4.96
C GLY A 413 -23.42 -0.92 3.71
N ILE A 414 -22.59 0.07 3.37
CA ILE A 414 -22.72 0.86 2.14
C ILE A 414 -22.46 -0.04 0.92
N VAL A 415 -23.21 0.18 -0.15
CA VAL A 415 -23.20 -0.66 -1.36
C VAL A 415 -22.62 0.10 -2.54
N ALA A 416 -21.73 -0.54 -3.29
CA ALA A 416 -21.22 -0.05 -4.56
C ALA A 416 -21.42 -1.09 -5.67
N SER A 417 -21.65 -0.60 -6.90
CA SER A 417 -21.88 -1.43 -8.09
C SER A 417 -21.08 -0.91 -9.29
N ASP A 418 -20.85 -1.78 -10.26
CA ASP A 418 -20.31 -1.42 -11.58
C ASP A 418 -21.36 -0.75 -12.50
N GLN A 419 -22.61 -0.66 -12.05
CA GLN A 419 -23.66 0.08 -12.74
C GLN A 419 -23.27 1.57 -12.83
N PRO A 420 -23.53 2.23 -13.97
CA PRO A 420 -23.46 3.68 -14.06
C PRO A 420 -24.49 4.29 -13.10
N GLU A 421 -24.07 5.29 -12.33
CA GLU A 421 -24.97 6.07 -11.47
C GLU A 421 -26.08 6.66 -12.36
N GLN A 422 -27.33 6.50 -11.95
CA GLN A 422 -28.40 7.31 -12.53
C GLN A 422 -28.19 8.70 -11.94
N ASP A 423 -27.71 9.64 -12.75
CA ASP A 423 -27.69 11.05 -12.38
C ASP A 423 -29.15 11.48 -12.13
N ASP A 424 -29.55 11.53 -10.86
CA ASP A 424 -30.86 12.03 -10.43
C ASP A 424 -30.95 13.57 -10.48
N ASP A 425 -29.97 14.24 -11.10
CA ASP A 425 -29.98 15.67 -11.39
C ASP A 425 -29.41 15.91 -12.80
N GLU A 426 -30.28 15.90 -13.81
CA GLU A 426 -30.38 16.97 -14.82
C GLU A 426 -31.47 16.66 -15.85
N ASP A 427 -32.47 17.54 -15.95
CA ASP A 427 -33.32 17.77 -17.12
C ASP A 427 -32.45 18.18 -18.34
N GLY A 428 -31.61 17.27 -18.82
CA GLY A 428 -30.65 17.45 -19.90
C GLY A 428 -30.94 16.54 -21.09
N GLY A 429 -32.21 16.40 -21.46
CA GLY A 429 -32.63 15.57 -22.60
C GLY A 429 -31.92 15.95 -23.90
N LEU A 430 -31.44 14.94 -24.64
CA LEU A 430 -31.12 14.93 -26.09
C LEU A 430 -30.13 15.98 -26.65
N PHE A 431 -29.75 17.03 -25.91
CA PHE A 431 -28.91 18.13 -26.38
C PHE A 431 -27.41 17.92 -26.15
N GLY A 432 -27.00 17.09 -25.16
CA GLY A 432 -25.58 16.75 -24.96
C GLY A 432 -25.00 15.84 -26.03
N PHE A 433 -25.83 14.97 -26.63
CA PHE A 433 -25.42 14.12 -27.76
C PHE A 433 -25.28 14.90 -29.07
N LEU A 434 -25.97 16.03 -29.20
CA LEU A 434 -25.92 16.87 -30.41
C LEU A 434 -24.79 17.90 -30.40
N SER A 435 -24.24 18.27 -29.24
CA SER A 435 -23.09 19.19 -29.17
C SER A 435 -21.78 18.55 -29.62
N ASP A 436 -21.61 17.24 -29.43
CA ASP A 436 -20.42 16.49 -29.89
C ASP A 436 -20.43 16.19 -31.40
N LEU A 437 -21.56 16.39 -32.09
CA LEU A 437 -21.71 16.12 -33.52
C LEU A 437 -21.64 17.38 -34.40
N LEU A 438 -21.58 18.58 -33.81
CA LEU A 438 -21.60 19.87 -34.51
C LEU A 438 -20.44 20.81 -34.12
N GLY A 439 -19.37 20.28 -33.50
CA GLY A 439 -18.17 21.05 -33.17
C GLY A 439 -16.96 20.68 -34.04
N ASP A 440 -16.90 21.25 -35.24
CA ASP A 440 -15.65 21.59 -35.95
C ASP A 440 -15.57 23.12 -36.09
#